data_AF-A0A167EJE2-F1
#
_entry.id   AF-A0A167EJE2-F1
#
_cell.length_a   1.000
_cell.length_b   1.000
_cell.length_c   1.000
_cell.angle_alpha   90.00
_cell.angle_beta   90.00
_cell.angle_gamma   90.00
#
_symmetry.space_group_name_H-M   'P 1'
#
loop_
_entity.id
_entity.type
_entity.pdbx_description
1 polymer ?
#
loop_
_entity_poly.entity_id
_entity_poly.type
_entity_poly.pdbx_seq_one_letter_code
_entity_poly.pdbx_strand_id
1 'polypeptide(L)'
;MDYSLQEAVANIVEQESSVQLSSRIYEMTTEITSLFEAVWLSTIFEVRLAENDTRTDFLVEIHSSDIAKFYAQCLNYKSSDNTTIKDIKKISERLYTKKDCIEDAVIWFECDMIDDVTQTTLVTASIDPNLRNNFLKKNVSTQQAWQDFVKTMDLISDMPMTANLESSFKRCADALPYGYNISHIAPLAPRGERGIRLTLYLPPPKIIPWLRKVGWSGSMSDVETLFTLAGDEWPLIGIQIEINEQVETYIGFELMAGSGQKKLEALEKTLLRLQKRDAFDAARVNTALHWNDYNLHPKDEGLRKDTNLKLVVKEAGKVEAKVYLGTNKK
;
A
#
# COMPACT_ATOMS: atom_id res chain seq x y z
N MET A 1 -8.54 -25.08 -7.28
CA MET A 1 -9.48 -24.91 -6.16
C MET A 1 -9.64 -23.40 -6.01
N ASP A 2 -10.85 -22.86 -6.14
CA ASP A 2 -11.06 -21.42 -5.98
C ASP A 2 -11.09 -21.12 -4.48
N TYR A 3 -10.06 -20.44 -3.98
CA TYR A 3 -10.03 -19.94 -2.60
C TYR A 3 -10.94 -18.74 -2.49
N SER A 4 -11.79 -18.75 -1.46
CA SER A 4 -12.58 -17.57 -1.13
C SER A 4 -11.69 -16.48 -0.49
N LEU A 5 -12.06 -15.22 -0.67
CA LEU A 5 -11.40 -14.12 0.03
C LEU A 5 -11.60 -14.24 1.55
N GLN A 6 -12.78 -14.71 1.97
CA GLN A 6 -13.08 -14.95 3.37
C GLN A 6 -12.17 -15.99 4.02
N GLU A 7 -11.86 -17.10 3.33
CA GLU A 7 -10.89 -18.09 3.82
C GLU A 7 -9.47 -17.49 3.89
N ALA A 8 -9.07 -16.71 2.88
CA ALA A 8 -7.77 -16.04 2.89
C ALA A 8 -7.64 -15.08 4.08
N VAL A 9 -8.69 -14.30 4.37
CA VAL A 9 -8.73 -13.41 5.54
C VAL A 9 -8.76 -14.20 6.85
N ALA A 10 -9.61 -15.21 6.96
CA ALA A 10 -9.69 -16.04 8.17
C ALA A 10 -8.35 -16.70 8.50
N ASN A 11 -7.62 -17.17 7.49
CA ASN A 11 -6.27 -17.72 7.65
C ASN A 11 -5.28 -16.68 8.20
N ILE A 12 -5.39 -15.41 7.78
CA ILE A 12 -4.56 -14.33 8.34
C ILE A 12 -4.93 -14.09 9.80
N VAL A 13 -6.22 -13.95 10.10
CA VAL A 13 -6.70 -13.66 11.46
C VAL A 13 -6.37 -14.79 12.45
N GLU A 14 -6.51 -16.06 12.05
CA GLU A 14 -6.24 -17.21 12.90
C GLU A 14 -4.74 -17.33 13.24
N GLN A 15 -3.86 -17.06 12.28
CA GLN A 15 -2.41 -17.16 12.44
C GLN A 15 -1.83 -15.97 13.22
N GLU A 16 -2.54 -14.85 13.22
CA GLU A 16 -2.16 -13.59 13.86
C GLU A 16 -2.76 -13.41 15.27
N SER A 17 -2.63 -14.41 16.13
CA SER A 17 -3.07 -14.33 17.54
C SER A 17 -2.46 -13.14 18.31
N SER A 18 -1.34 -12.58 17.83
CA SER A 18 -0.66 -11.40 18.39
C SER A 18 -1.12 -10.06 17.81
N VAL A 19 -1.85 -10.04 16.69
CA VAL A 19 -2.40 -8.80 16.11
C VAL A 19 -3.69 -8.40 16.80
N GLN A 20 -4.41 -9.36 17.41
CA GLN A 20 -5.66 -9.16 18.13
C GLN A 20 -6.56 -8.16 17.39
N LEU A 21 -6.97 -8.50 16.16
CA LEU A 21 -8.03 -7.74 15.51
C LEU A 21 -9.25 -7.75 16.44
N SER A 22 -9.76 -6.58 16.78
CA SER A 22 -11.00 -6.51 17.55
C SER A 22 -12.12 -7.22 16.78
N SER A 23 -13.13 -7.71 17.51
CA SER A 23 -14.31 -8.28 16.88
C SER A 23 -14.94 -7.31 15.86
N ARG A 24 -14.84 -6.00 16.12
CA ARG A 24 -15.34 -4.97 15.22
C ARG A 24 -14.55 -4.89 13.92
N ILE A 25 -13.21 -4.89 13.98
CA ILE A 25 -12.36 -4.92 12.78
C ILE A 25 -12.62 -6.18 11.96
N TYR A 26 -12.81 -7.32 12.62
CA TYR A 26 -13.13 -8.58 11.95
C TYR A 26 -14.49 -8.55 11.22
N GLU A 27 -15.54 -8.05 11.89
CA GLU A 27 -16.86 -7.84 11.28
C GLU A 27 -16.77 -6.92 10.05
N MET A 28 -16.07 -5.78 10.19
CA MET A 28 -15.88 -4.83 9.09
C MET A 28 -15.13 -5.47 7.92
N THR A 29 -14.07 -6.21 8.19
CA THR A 29 -13.33 -6.91 7.13
C THR A 29 -14.23 -7.94 6.43
N THR A 30 -15.06 -8.66 7.18
CA THR A 30 -16.04 -9.61 6.62
C THR A 30 -17.06 -8.92 5.71
N GLU A 31 -17.55 -7.73 6.09
CA GLU A 31 -18.44 -6.93 5.25
C GLU A 31 -17.73 -6.46 3.97
N ILE A 32 -16.52 -5.92 4.09
CA ILE A 32 -15.73 -5.40 2.97
C ILE A 32 -15.41 -6.54 1.99
N THR A 33 -14.85 -7.65 2.47
CA THR A 33 -14.47 -8.81 1.64
C THR A 33 -15.63 -9.36 0.81
N SER A 34 -16.85 -9.32 1.35
CA SER A 34 -18.06 -9.73 0.61
C SER A 34 -18.30 -8.93 -0.67
N LEU A 35 -17.77 -7.72 -0.80
CA LEU A 35 -17.82 -6.91 -2.03
C LEU A 35 -16.79 -7.34 -3.09
N PHE A 36 -15.71 -8.00 -2.67
CA PHE A 36 -14.55 -8.32 -3.52
C PHE A 36 -14.38 -9.81 -3.81
N GLU A 37 -15.20 -10.67 -3.18
CA GLU A 37 -15.10 -12.12 -3.19
C GLU A 37 -14.85 -12.73 -4.58
N ALA A 38 -15.45 -12.16 -5.63
CA ALA A 38 -15.36 -12.73 -6.97
C ALA A 38 -14.31 -12.05 -7.87
N VAL A 39 -13.61 -11.03 -7.38
CA VAL A 39 -12.72 -10.15 -8.19
C VAL A 39 -11.36 -9.90 -7.56
N TRP A 40 -11.13 -10.34 -6.32
CA TRP A 40 -9.88 -10.08 -5.62
C TRP A 40 -8.68 -10.79 -6.25
N LEU A 41 -7.53 -10.12 -6.23
CA LEU A 41 -6.23 -10.65 -6.64
C LEU A 41 -5.34 -10.94 -5.44
N SER A 42 -5.32 -10.02 -4.49
CA SER A 42 -4.58 -10.11 -3.24
C SER A 42 -5.35 -9.40 -2.14
N THR A 43 -5.01 -9.76 -0.91
CA THR A 43 -5.47 -9.08 0.30
C THR A 43 -4.32 -8.94 1.28
N ILE A 44 -4.27 -7.83 1.99
CA ILE A 44 -3.17 -7.50 2.90
C ILE A 44 -3.75 -6.87 4.16
N PHE A 45 -3.20 -7.25 5.31
CA PHE A 45 -3.35 -6.47 6.53
C PHE A 45 -2.07 -5.67 6.79
N GLU A 46 -2.19 -4.35 6.94
CA GLU A 46 -1.11 -3.49 7.43
C GLU A 46 -1.23 -3.38 8.95
N VAL A 47 -0.24 -3.90 9.66
CA VAL A 47 -0.18 -3.92 11.13
C VAL A 47 0.97 -3.05 11.60
N ARG A 48 0.72 -2.19 12.59
CA ARG A 48 1.77 -1.38 13.22
C ARG A 48 2.56 -2.25 14.19
N LEU A 49 3.88 -2.08 14.26
CA LEU A 49 4.71 -2.88 15.15
C LEU A 49 4.79 -2.33 16.58
N ALA A 50 4.32 -1.10 16.83
CA ALA A 50 4.28 -0.54 18.18
C ALA A 50 3.19 -1.22 19.04
N GLU A 51 3.53 -1.59 20.27
CA GLU A 51 2.66 -2.35 21.19
C GLU A 51 1.30 -1.67 21.42
N ASN A 52 1.30 -0.35 21.60
CA ASN A 52 0.10 0.43 21.93
C ASN A 52 -0.72 0.88 20.72
N ASP A 53 -0.37 0.45 19.50
CA ASP A 53 -1.07 0.85 18.28
C ASP A 53 -1.92 -0.30 17.74
N THR A 54 -3.24 -0.24 17.98
CA THR A 54 -4.18 -1.29 17.53
C THR A 54 -4.72 -1.04 16.12
N ARG A 55 -4.35 0.08 15.49
CA ARG A 55 -4.87 0.42 14.17
C ARG A 55 -4.41 -0.63 13.16
N THR A 56 -5.33 -1.05 12.31
CA THR A 56 -5.05 -2.00 11.24
C THR A 56 -5.60 -1.47 9.94
N ASP A 57 -4.82 -1.50 8.86
CA ASP A 57 -5.38 -1.16 7.54
C ASP A 57 -5.66 -2.46 6.79
N PHE A 58 -6.83 -2.54 6.16
CA PHE A 58 -7.18 -3.66 5.29
C PHE A 58 -7.05 -3.23 3.85
N LEU A 59 -6.28 -3.98 3.07
CA LEU A 59 -6.09 -3.74 1.66
C LEU A 59 -6.63 -4.91 0.84
N VAL A 60 -7.28 -4.59 -0.28
CA VAL A 60 -7.69 -5.55 -1.29
C VAL A 60 -7.41 -5.02 -2.68
N GLU A 61 -6.84 -5.88 -3.53
CA GLU A 61 -6.52 -5.55 -4.92
C GLU A 61 -7.52 -6.18 -5.88
N ILE A 62 -7.90 -5.44 -6.94
CA ILE A 62 -8.62 -5.97 -8.11
C ILE A 62 -7.89 -5.62 -9.40
N HIS A 63 -8.12 -6.41 -10.45
CA HIS A 63 -7.66 -6.07 -11.80
C HIS A 63 -8.66 -5.16 -12.50
N SER A 64 -8.21 -4.29 -13.40
CA SER A 64 -9.11 -3.42 -14.16
C SER A 64 -10.11 -4.22 -15.03
N SER A 65 -9.71 -5.41 -15.50
CA SER A 65 -10.61 -6.32 -16.23
C SER A 65 -11.81 -6.80 -15.40
N ASP A 66 -11.71 -6.75 -14.07
CA ASP A 66 -12.75 -7.22 -13.16
C ASP A 66 -13.69 -6.10 -12.66
N ILE A 67 -13.46 -4.84 -13.06
CA ILE A 67 -14.26 -3.68 -12.62
C ILE A 67 -15.76 -3.88 -12.86
N ALA A 68 -16.15 -4.45 -14.01
CA ALA A 68 -17.57 -4.68 -14.32
C ALA A 68 -18.23 -5.67 -13.36
N LYS A 69 -17.51 -6.74 -13.01
CA LYS A 69 -17.97 -7.76 -12.07
C LYS A 69 -18.02 -7.19 -10.65
N PHE A 70 -17.00 -6.43 -10.26
CA PHE A 70 -16.91 -5.74 -8.99
C PHE A 70 -18.08 -4.77 -8.78
N TYR A 71 -18.38 -3.94 -9.79
CA TYR A 71 -19.51 -3.02 -9.75
C TYR A 71 -20.85 -3.75 -9.61
N ALA A 72 -21.05 -4.84 -10.36
CA ALA A 72 -22.25 -5.66 -10.24
C ALA A 72 -22.41 -6.28 -8.83
N GLN A 73 -21.31 -6.70 -8.18
CA GLN A 73 -21.34 -7.15 -6.79
C GLN A 73 -21.73 -6.01 -5.84
N CYS A 74 -21.17 -4.82 -6.02
CA CYS A 74 -21.49 -3.64 -5.22
C CYS A 74 -22.98 -3.24 -5.33
N LEU A 75 -23.57 -3.32 -6.53
CA LEU A 75 -24.99 -3.05 -6.75
C LEU A 75 -25.90 -4.06 -6.05
N ASN A 76 -25.54 -5.34 -6.08
CA ASN A 76 -26.34 -6.42 -5.49
C ASN A 76 -26.11 -6.58 -3.98
N TYR A 77 -25.05 -5.98 -3.43
CA TYR A 77 -24.80 -6.01 -2.00
C TYR A 77 -25.88 -5.23 -1.26
N LYS A 78 -26.43 -5.83 -0.20
CA LYS A 78 -27.49 -5.22 0.62
C LYS A 78 -27.09 -3.82 1.10
N SER A 79 -28.06 -2.93 1.30
CA SER A 79 -27.79 -1.63 1.90
C SER A 79 -27.12 -1.84 3.25
N SER A 80 -25.99 -1.17 3.47
CA SER A 80 -25.29 -1.14 4.74
C SER A 80 -25.19 0.31 5.19
N ASP A 81 -25.30 0.55 6.50
CA ASP A 81 -25.06 1.88 7.06
C ASP A 81 -23.57 2.22 7.20
N ASN A 82 -22.71 1.23 7.01
CA ASN A 82 -21.26 1.36 7.02
C ASN A 82 -20.78 2.35 5.95
N THR A 83 -20.11 3.42 6.39
CA THR A 83 -19.62 4.50 5.53
C THR A 83 -18.57 3.99 4.53
N THR A 84 -17.68 3.10 4.95
CA THR A 84 -16.68 2.46 4.08
C THR A 84 -17.35 1.71 2.93
N ILE A 85 -18.43 0.96 3.21
CA ILE A 85 -19.18 0.24 2.17
C ILE A 85 -19.84 1.22 1.19
N LYS A 86 -20.40 2.34 1.69
CA LYS A 86 -20.98 3.40 0.84
C LYS A 86 -19.91 4.03 -0.06
N ASP A 87 -18.72 4.29 0.49
CA ASP A 87 -17.58 4.84 -0.26
C ASP A 87 -17.11 3.87 -1.34
N ILE A 88 -16.91 2.59 -1.01
CA ILE A 88 -16.52 1.55 -1.97
C ILE A 88 -17.54 1.45 -3.11
N LYS A 89 -18.85 1.52 -2.80
CA LYS A 89 -19.91 1.52 -3.83
C LYS A 89 -19.84 2.75 -4.73
N LYS A 90 -19.63 3.94 -4.17
CA LYS A 90 -19.45 5.18 -4.95
C LYS A 90 -18.23 5.10 -5.86
N ILE A 91 -17.13 4.55 -5.35
CA ILE A 91 -15.91 4.35 -6.13
C ILE A 91 -16.15 3.32 -7.24
N SER A 92 -16.80 2.19 -6.95
CA SER A 92 -17.03 1.14 -7.96
C SER A 92 -17.89 1.63 -9.13
N GLU A 93 -18.89 2.47 -8.87
CA GLU A 93 -19.67 3.15 -9.91
C GLU A 93 -18.76 4.01 -10.79
N ARG A 94 -17.91 4.85 -10.17
CA ARG A 94 -16.97 5.70 -10.92
C ARG A 94 -16.00 4.88 -11.77
N LEU A 95 -15.39 3.85 -11.17
CA LEU A 95 -14.51 2.92 -11.89
C LEU A 95 -15.23 2.31 -13.10
N TYR A 96 -16.47 1.87 -12.92
CA TYR A 96 -17.27 1.28 -13.98
C TYR A 96 -17.55 2.26 -15.12
N THR A 97 -17.92 3.50 -14.80
CA THR A 97 -18.20 4.54 -15.82
C THR A 97 -16.96 4.92 -16.63
N LYS A 98 -15.76 4.75 -16.07
CA LYS A 98 -14.47 5.13 -16.69
C LYS A 98 -13.59 3.94 -17.04
N LYS A 99 -14.10 2.71 -17.01
CA LYS A 99 -13.30 1.47 -17.17
C LYS A 99 -12.51 1.43 -18.48
N ASP A 100 -13.03 2.03 -19.55
CA ASP A 100 -12.37 2.06 -20.87
C ASP A 100 -11.13 2.99 -20.89
N CYS A 101 -10.91 3.78 -19.83
CA CYS A 101 -9.72 4.60 -19.66
C CYS A 101 -8.55 3.86 -19.00
N ILE A 102 -8.76 2.61 -18.54
CA ILE A 102 -7.83 1.87 -17.68
C ILE A 102 -7.64 0.46 -18.21
N GLU A 103 -6.55 0.28 -18.94
CA GLU A 103 -6.12 -1.04 -19.40
C GLU A 103 -5.05 -1.59 -18.45
N ASP A 104 -5.19 -2.85 -18.07
CA ASP A 104 -4.23 -3.62 -17.27
C ASP A 104 -3.77 -3.00 -15.93
N ALA A 105 -4.59 -2.15 -15.31
CA ALA A 105 -4.25 -1.57 -14.01
C ALA A 105 -4.66 -2.48 -12.84
N VAL A 106 -3.90 -2.36 -11.75
CA VAL A 106 -4.25 -2.94 -10.46
C VAL A 106 -4.74 -1.82 -9.54
N ILE A 107 -5.94 -1.99 -8.99
CA ILE A 107 -6.58 -1.01 -8.11
C ILE A 107 -6.59 -1.57 -6.70
N TRP A 108 -6.08 -0.79 -5.76
CA TRP A 108 -5.93 -1.10 -4.35
C TRP A 108 -6.96 -0.29 -3.57
N PHE A 109 -7.77 -0.99 -2.78
CA PHE A 109 -8.67 -0.37 -1.82
C PHE A 109 -8.06 -0.54 -0.43
N GLU A 110 -7.57 0.54 0.16
CA GLU A 110 -7.03 0.60 1.52
C GLU A 110 -8.10 1.18 2.44
N CYS A 111 -8.49 0.42 3.45
CA CYS A 111 -9.48 0.82 4.45
C CYS A 111 -8.77 0.99 5.79
N ASP A 112 -8.76 2.23 6.29
CA ASP A 112 -8.19 2.54 7.61
C ASP A 112 -9.16 2.05 8.69
N MET A 113 -8.80 0.98 9.42
CA MET A 113 -9.65 0.42 10.45
C MET A 113 -9.14 0.79 11.84
N ILE A 114 -10.01 1.47 12.59
CA ILE A 114 -9.80 1.87 13.98
C ILE A 114 -11.02 1.38 14.77
N ASP A 115 -10.79 0.77 15.94
CA ASP A 115 -11.80 0.03 16.71
C ASP A 115 -13.11 0.82 16.97
N ASP A 116 -13.04 2.15 17.07
CA ASP A 116 -14.17 3.01 17.43
C ASP A 116 -14.70 3.90 16.29
N VAL A 117 -14.02 3.97 15.14
CA VAL A 117 -14.41 4.85 14.02
C VAL A 117 -13.97 4.22 12.70
N THR A 118 -14.91 4.04 11.76
CA THR A 118 -14.56 3.82 10.36
C THR A 118 -13.92 5.09 9.80
N GLN A 119 -12.62 5.03 9.54
CA GLN A 119 -11.96 6.07 8.77
C GLN A 119 -11.90 5.65 7.30
N THR A 120 -11.95 6.68 6.48
CA THR A 120 -12.33 6.69 5.07
C THR A 120 -11.62 5.63 4.22
N THR A 121 -12.27 5.16 3.15
CA THR A 121 -11.61 4.33 2.14
C THR A 121 -10.64 5.16 1.31
N LEU A 122 -9.36 4.83 1.38
CA LEU A 122 -8.33 5.30 0.47
C LEU A 122 -8.29 4.38 -0.76
N VAL A 123 -8.35 4.94 -1.96
CA VAL A 123 -8.18 4.15 -3.18
C VAL A 123 -6.89 4.54 -3.84
N THR A 124 -6.03 3.56 -3.99
CA THR A 124 -4.71 3.68 -4.57
C THR A 124 -4.74 2.95 -5.90
N ALA A 125 -4.21 3.53 -6.97
CA ALA A 125 -4.10 2.84 -8.25
C ALA A 125 -2.63 2.67 -8.63
N SER A 126 -2.28 1.48 -9.12
CA SER A 126 -1.01 1.27 -9.80
C SER A 126 -1.03 2.03 -11.12
N ILE A 127 -0.01 2.85 -11.35
CA ILE A 127 0.16 3.53 -12.64
C ILE A 127 0.86 2.59 -13.64
N ASP A 128 1.70 1.68 -13.15
CA ASP A 128 2.41 0.74 -14.01
C ASP A 128 1.65 -0.59 -14.09
N PRO A 129 1.08 -0.96 -15.26
CA PRO A 129 0.49 -2.28 -15.46
C PRO A 129 1.53 -3.41 -15.38
N ASN A 130 2.83 -3.09 -15.46
CA ASN A 130 3.93 -4.06 -15.41
C ASN A 130 4.53 -4.25 -14.01
N LEU A 131 4.00 -3.57 -12.98
CA LEU A 131 4.56 -3.63 -11.63
C LEU A 131 4.72 -5.06 -11.12
N ARG A 132 3.77 -5.94 -11.47
CA ARG A 132 3.79 -7.36 -11.10
C ARG A 132 4.85 -8.19 -11.84
N ASN A 133 5.23 -7.78 -13.05
CA ASN A 133 5.97 -8.64 -13.98
C ASN A 133 7.44 -8.26 -14.15
N ASN A 134 7.83 -6.98 -13.98
CA ASN A 134 9.24 -6.56 -14.01
C ASN A 134 9.42 -5.10 -13.53
N PHE A 135 9.85 -4.90 -12.28
CA PHE A 135 10.16 -3.58 -11.72
C PHE A 135 11.22 -2.76 -12.49
N LEU A 136 11.99 -3.39 -13.39
CA LEU A 136 13.20 -2.79 -13.98
C LEU A 136 13.14 -2.52 -15.49
N LYS A 137 12.00 -2.73 -16.17
CA LYS A 137 12.01 -2.84 -17.65
C LYS A 137 11.43 -1.70 -18.46
N LYS A 138 10.88 -0.62 -17.88
CA LYS A 138 10.32 0.46 -18.71
C LYS A 138 10.80 1.85 -18.29
N ASN A 139 11.48 2.52 -19.20
CA ASN A 139 11.62 3.98 -19.16
C ASN A 139 10.28 4.57 -19.63
N VAL A 140 9.35 4.74 -18.71
CA VAL A 140 8.15 5.54 -18.99
C VAL A 140 8.60 6.99 -19.11
N SER A 141 8.28 7.67 -20.21
CA SER A 141 8.61 9.10 -20.34
C SER A 141 7.87 9.90 -19.27
N THR A 142 8.41 11.03 -18.81
CA THR A 142 7.69 11.92 -17.88
C THR A 142 6.31 12.28 -18.41
N GLN A 143 6.18 12.51 -19.73
CA GLN A 143 4.91 12.83 -20.36
C GLN A 143 3.89 11.71 -20.21
N GLN A 144 4.30 10.45 -20.40
CA GLN A 144 3.42 9.30 -20.20
C GLN A 144 3.04 9.16 -18.71
N ALA A 145 4.01 9.26 -17.80
CA ALA A 145 3.75 9.22 -16.35
C ALA A 145 2.76 10.31 -15.90
N TRP A 146 2.84 11.51 -16.49
CA TRP A 146 1.87 12.59 -16.26
C TRP A 146 0.49 12.25 -16.79
N GLN A 147 0.38 11.73 -18.02
CA GLN A 147 -0.90 11.35 -18.60
C GLN A 147 -1.59 10.27 -17.77
N ASP A 148 -0.81 9.29 -17.31
CA ASP A 148 -1.34 8.21 -16.48
C ASP A 148 -1.75 8.74 -15.10
N PHE A 149 -0.95 9.64 -14.49
CA PHE A 149 -1.35 10.34 -13.26
C PHE A 149 -2.69 11.07 -13.39
N VAL A 150 -2.88 11.87 -14.46
CA VAL A 150 -4.13 12.62 -14.67
C VAL A 150 -5.32 11.66 -14.82
N LYS A 151 -5.18 10.60 -15.62
CA LYS A 151 -6.21 9.58 -15.80
C LYS A 151 -6.54 8.89 -14.47
N THR A 152 -5.52 8.49 -13.73
CA THR A 152 -5.66 7.86 -12.42
C THR A 152 -6.38 8.77 -11.44
N MET A 153 -6.01 10.06 -11.36
CA MET A 153 -6.65 11.00 -10.44
C MET A 153 -8.12 11.27 -10.79
N ASP A 154 -8.42 11.44 -12.07
CA ASP A 154 -9.81 11.57 -12.55
C ASP A 154 -10.64 10.31 -12.26
N LEU A 155 -9.99 9.15 -12.21
CA LEU A 155 -10.61 7.89 -11.88
C LEU A 155 -10.90 7.72 -10.39
N ILE A 156 -9.92 7.98 -9.51
CA ILE A 156 -9.99 7.57 -8.10
C ILE A 156 -10.33 8.72 -7.15
N SER A 157 -10.38 9.97 -7.65
CA SER A 157 -10.60 11.14 -6.82
C SER A 157 -11.68 12.08 -7.38
N ASP A 158 -12.43 12.73 -6.48
CA ASP A 158 -13.23 13.92 -6.81
C ASP A 158 -12.40 15.21 -6.68
N MET A 159 -11.13 15.09 -6.28
CA MET A 159 -10.28 16.24 -6.03
C MET A 159 -9.90 16.92 -7.36
N PRO A 160 -10.20 18.22 -7.54
CA PRO A 160 -9.78 18.93 -8.73
C PRO A 160 -8.25 19.04 -8.78
N MET A 161 -7.68 18.83 -9.96
CA MET A 161 -6.26 19.04 -10.20
C MET A 161 -5.96 20.55 -10.14
N THR A 162 -5.11 20.97 -9.21
CA THR A 162 -4.64 22.36 -9.15
C THR A 162 -3.34 22.52 -9.93
N ALA A 163 -3.07 23.73 -10.43
CA ALA A 163 -1.81 24.02 -11.12
C ALA A 163 -0.56 23.78 -10.24
N ASN A 164 -0.69 24.01 -8.93
CA ASN A 164 0.40 23.76 -7.98
C ASN A 164 0.68 22.27 -7.79
N LEU A 165 -0.38 21.45 -7.63
CA LEU A 165 -0.24 19.99 -7.54
C LEU A 165 0.36 19.41 -8.82
N GLU A 166 -0.14 19.85 -9.98
CA GLU A 166 0.41 19.49 -11.28
C GLU A 166 1.90 19.85 -11.39
N SER A 167 2.28 21.08 -11.03
CA SER A 167 3.67 21.52 -11.08
C SER A 167 4.56 20.73 -10.13
N SER A 168 4.09 20.40 -8.93
CA SER A 168 4.85 19.64 -7.95
C SER A 168 5.01 18.17 -8.36
N PHE A 169 3.97 17.54 -8.90
CA PHE A 169 4.07 16.19 -9.47
C PHE A 169 5.05 16.17 -10.66
N LYS A 170 4.94 17.11 -11.61
CA LYS A 170 5.85 17.19 -12.77
C LYS A 170 7.30 17.34 -12.32
N ARG A 171 7.57 18.20 -11.34
CA ARG A 171 8.90 18.33 -10.73
C ARG A 171 9.41 17.01 -10.18
N CYS A 172 8.56 16.24 -9.48
CA CYS A 172 8.93 14.91 -8.99
C CYS A 172 9.26 13.94 -10.14
N ALA A 173 8.41 13.89 -11.16
CA ALA A 173 8.58 13.02 -12.32
C ALA A 173 9.84 13.35 -13.13
N ASP A 174 10.07 14.63 -13.45
CA ASP A 174 11.24 15.12 -14.19
C ASP A 174 12.56 14.93 -13.42
N ALA A 175 12.46 14.82 -12.09
CA ALA A 175 13.62 14.58 -11.25
C ALA A 175 14.07 13.13 -11.22
N LEU A 176 13.23 12.17 -11.65
CA LEU A 176 13.48 10.75 -11.44
C LEU A 176 14.77 10.28 -12.12
N PRO A 177 15.62 9.53 -11.40
CA PRO A 177 16.86 8.99 -11.95
C PRO A 177 16.55 7.78 -12.85
N TYR A 178 17.40 7.49 -13.83
CA TYR A 178 17.26 6.27 -14.64
C TYR A 178 17.06 5.01 -13.79
N GLY A 179 16.17 4.11 -14.23
CA GLY A 179 15.87 2.86 -13.53
C GLY A 179 14.88 3.00 -12.37
N TYR A 180 14.03 4.03 -12.40
CA TYR A 180 12.92 4.20 -11.46
C TYR A 180 11.66 3.47 -11.92
N ASN A 181 10.73 3.28 -10.99
CA ASN A 181 9.36 2.93 -11.32
C ASN A 181 8.39 3.72 -10.43
N ILE A 182 7.38 4.36 -11.00
CA ILE A 182 6.28 4.92 -10.21
C ILE A 182 5.29 3.80 -9.95
N SER A 183 5.16 3.43 -8.67
CA SER A 183 4.33 2.32 -8.27
C SER A 183 2.87 2.72 -8.21
N HIS A 184 2.58 3.69 -7.34
CA HIS A 184 1.22 4.00 -6.96
C HIS A 184 1.00 5.49 -6.74
N ILE A 185 -0.24 5.91 -6.96
CA ILE A 185 -0.76 7.18 -6.47
C ILE A 185 -1.99 6.90 -5.63
N ALA A 186 -2.08 7.59 -4.50
CA ALA A 186 -3.27 7.62 -3.67
C ALA A 186 -3.70 9.08 -3.42
N PRO A 187 -4.93 9.50 -3.72
CA PRO A 187 -5.43 10.81 -3.32
C PRO A 187 -5.61 10.82 -1.80
N LEU A 188 -5.20 11.89 -1.13
CA LEU A 188 -5.31 12.01 0.33
C LEU A 188 -6.61 12.70 0.77
N ALA A 189 -7.48 13.08 -0.17
CA ALA A 189 -8.80 13.67 0.10
C ALA A 189 -9.68 12.83 1.05
N PRO A 190 -9.69 11.48 0.98
CA PRO A 190 -10.34 10.65 1.98
C PRO A 190 -9.90 10.92 3.42
N ARG A 191 -8.63 11.30 3.63
CA ARG A 191 -8.05 11.64 4.94
C ARG A 191 -8.14 13.13 5.28
N GLY A 192 -8.93 13.90 4.51
CA GLY A 192 -9.13 15.34 4.73
C GLY A 192 -8.00 16.22 4.18
N GLU A 193 -7.06 15.66 3.42
CA GLU A 193 -5.91 16.39 2.90
C GLU A 193 -6.05 16.72 1.41
N ARG A 194 -5.45 17.83 0.98
CA ARG A 194 -5.48 18.28 -0.41
C ARG A 194 -4.19 17.93 -1.11
N GLY A 195 -4.03 16.66 -1.44
CA GLY A 195 -2.82 16.17 -2.09
C GLY A 195 -2.92 14.72 -2.51
N ILE A 196 -1.77 14.17 -2.85
CA ILE A 196 -1.57 12.78 -3.23
C ILE A 196 -0.41 12.20 -2.42
N ARG A 197 -0.43 10.90 -2.22
CA ARG A 197 0.76 10.13 -1.89
C ARG A 197 1.29 9.50 -3.17
N LEU A 198 2.56 9.76 -3.44
CA LEU A 198 3.30 9.19 -4.56
C LEU A 198 4.24 8.10 -4.02
N THR A 199 4.08 6.87 -4.52
CA THR A 199 4.97 5.75 -4.21
C THR A 199 5.81 5.40 -5.43
N LEU A 200 7.13 5.30 -5.28
CA LEU A 200 8.06 4.98 -6.36
C LEU A 200 9.26 4.17 -5.88
N TYR A 201 9.86 3.33 -6.71
CA TYR A 201 11.02 2.52 -6.34
C TYR A 201 12.32 3.14 -6.84
N LEU A 202 13.30 3.27 -5.94
CA LEU A 202 14.63 3.80 -6.25
C LEU A 202 15.75 2.95 -5.64
N PRO A 203 16.93 2.88 -6.29
CA PRO A 203 18.14 2.38 -5.66
C PRO A 203 18.55 3.29 -4.47
N PRO A 204 19.02 2.73 -3.35
CA PRO A 204 19.42 3.50 -2.17
C PRO A 204 20.30 4.73 -2.44
N PRO A 205 21.37 4.64 -3.26
CA PRO A 205 22.25 5.78 -3.52
C PRO A 205 21.59 6.94 -4.29
N LYS A 206 20.38 6.74 -4.82
CA LYS A 206 19.66 7.73 -5.64
C LYS A 206 18.60 8.50 -4.86
N ILE A 207 18.16 8.00 -3.70
CA ILE A 207 17.05 8.58 -2.93
C ILE A 207 17.38 9.99 -2.42
N ILE A 208 18.47 10.18 -1.66
CA ILE A 208 18.82 11.50 -1.12
C ILE A 208 19.06 12.54 -2.24
N PRO A 209 19.83 12.25 -3.31
CA PRO A 209 19.96 13.16 -4.43
C PRO A 209 18.61 13.54 -5.06
N TRP A 210 17.70 12.58 -5.19
CA TRP A 210 16.37 12.82 -5.75
C TRP A 210 15.51 13.70 -4.82
N LEU A 211 15.44 13.39 -3.51
CA LEU A 211 14.72 14.18 -2.52
C LEU A 211 15.16 15.66 -2.52
N ARG A 212 16.48 15.90 -2.58
CA ARG A 212 17.03 17.26 -2.70
C ARG A 212 16.60 17.94 -4.00
N LYS A 213 16.62 17.21 -5.12
CA LYS A 213 16.25 17.75 -6.45
C LYS A 213 14.78 18.13 -6.53
N VAL A 214 13.89 17.37 -5.89
CA VAL A 214 12.44 17.67 -5.88
C VAL A 214 12.05 18.74 -4.84
N GLY A 215 12.99 19.15 -4.00
CA GLY A 215 12.76 20.12 -2.94
C GLY A 215 11.96 19.53 -1.77
N TRP A 216 12.20 18.26 -1.41
CA TRP A 216 11.59 17.67 -0.21
C TRP A 216 12.01 18.46 1.04
N SER A 217 11.02 18.85 1.83
CA SER A 217 11.17 19.81 2.93
C SER A 217 11.48 19.17 4.29
N GLY A 218 11.47 17.83 4.37
CA GLY A 218 11.77 17.08 5.59
C GLY A 218 13.26 17.04 5.94
N SER A 219 13.58 16.45 7.10
CA SER A 219 14.96 16.37 7.57
C SER A 219 15.74 15.25 6.89
N MET A 220 16.93 15.56 6.36
CA MET A 220 17.83 14.53 5.84
C MET A 220 18.30 13.54 6.93
N SER A 221 18.34 13.96 8.20
CA SER A 221 18.65 13.07 9.33
C SER A 221 17.58 11.98 9.51
N ASP A 222 16.32 12.28 9.18
CA ASP A 222 15.24 11.30 9.23
C ASP A 222 15.43 10.25 8.14
N VAL A 223 15.83 10.66 6.94
CA VAL A 223 16.17 9.75 5.83
C VAL A 223 17.36 8.86 6.19
N GLU A 224 18.40 9.44 6.79
CA GLU A 224 19.57 8.68 7.29
C GLU A 224 19.17 7.68 8.38
N THR A 225 18.23 8.04 9.25
CA THR A 225 17.67 7.14 10.26
C THR A 225 16.94 5.97 9.59
N LEU A 226 16.13 6.23 8.56
CA LEU A 226 15.45 5.19 7.79
C LEU A 226 16.44 4.25 7.09
N PHE A 227 17.53 4.76 6.51
CA PHE A 227 18.59 3.93 5.93
C PHE A 227 19.31 3.08 6.99
N THR A 228 19.59 3.66 8.15
CA THR A 228 20.24 2.93 9.25
C THR A 228 19.38 1.75 9.71
N LEU A 229 18.06 1.94 9.76
CA LEU A 229 17.11 0.89 10.10
C LEU A 229 17.01 -0.16 8.98
N ALA A 230 16.77 0.28 7.74
CA ALA A 230 16.62 -0.60 6.59
C ALA A 230 17.88 -1.45 6.31
N GLY A 231 19.08 -0.87 6.49
CA GLY A 231 20.35 -1.49 6.12
C GLY A 231 20.67 -1.40 4.63
N ASP A 232 21.73 -2.09 4.22
CA ASP A 232 22.27 -2.08 2.85
C ASP A 232 21.81 -3.27 2.00
N GLU A 233 20.98 -4.15 2.55
CA GLU A 233 20.53 -5.38 1.90
C GLU A 233 19.48 -5.15 0.80
N TRP A 234 18.89 -3.96 0.72
CA TRP A 234 17.79 -3.63 -0.17
C TRP A 234 18.27 -3.01 -1.49
N PRO A 235 18.22 -3.73 -2.62
CA PRO A 235 18.68 -3.19 -3.91
C PRO A 235 17.77 -2.08 -4.44
N LEU A 236 16.50 -2.09 -4.03
CA LEU A 236 15.49 -1.08 -4.33
C LEU A 236 14.67 -0.86 -3.05
N ILE A 237 14.31 0.40 -2.80
CA ILE A 237 13.42 0.81 -1.72
C ILE A 237 12.25 1.57 -2.34
N GLY A 238 11.03 1.23 -1.95
CA GLY A 238 9.86 2.02 -2.28
C GLY A 238 9.84 3.28 -1.44
N ILE A 239 9.69 4.44 -2.06
CA ILE A 239 9.67 5.74 -1.43
C ILE A 239 8.27 6.29 -1.57
N GLN A 240 7.64 6.52 -0.42
CA GLN A 240 6.38 7.23 -0.32
C GLN A 240 6.65 8.67 0.11
N ILE A 241 6.20 9.63 -0.70
CA ILE A 241 6.16 11.05 -0.34
C ILE A 241 4.74 11.58 -0.53
N GLU A 242 4.41 12.65 0.18
CA GLU A 242 3.16 13.37 -0.02
C GLU A 242 3.42 14.63 -0.83
N ILE A 243 2.53 14.88 -1.79
CA ILE A 243 2.59 16.02 -2.69
C ILE A 243 1.27 16.75 -2.63
N ASN A 244 1.31 18.01 -2.26
CA ASN A 244 0.20 18.95 -2.30
C ASN A 244 0.59 20.13 -3.20
N GLU A 245 0.53 21.37 -2.70
CA GLU A 245 1.14 22.51 -3.38
C GLU A 245 2.67 22.42 -3.44
N GLN A 246 3.28 21.75 -2.47
CA GLN A 246 4.71 21.47 -2.37
C GLN A 246 4.96 19.97 -2.10
N VAL A 247 6.23 19.57 -1.95
CA VAL A 247 6.55 18.23 -1.46
C VAL A 247 6.65 18.31 0.06
N GLU A 248 5.78 17.55 0.73
CA GLU A 248 5.59 17.59 2.18
C GLU A 248 6.67 16.81 2.93
N THR A 249 6.73 16.98 4.25
CA THR A 249 7.76 16.37 5.10
C THR A 249 7.57 14.87 5.31
N TYR A 250 6.42 14.31 4.93
CA TYR A 250 6.17 12.87 5.02
C TYR A 250 7.17 12.09 4.17
N ILE A 251 7.75 11.04 4.76
CA ILE A 251 8.51 10.04 4.01
C ILE A 251 8.28 8.63 4.56
N GLY A 252 8.04 7.69 3.65
CA GLY A 252 7.96 6.26 3.94
C GLY A 252 8.93 5.46 3.08
N PHE A 253 9.61 4.48 3.69
CA PHE A 253 10.37 3.44 3.01
C PHE A 253 9.56 2.14 3.01
N GLU A 254 9.26 1.60 1.84
CA GLU A 254 8.70 0.26 1.65
C GLU A 254 9.81 -0.72 1.24
N LEU A 255 9.92 -1.79 2.00
CA LEU A 255 10.94 -2.83 1.88
C LEU A 255 10.23 -4.12 1.49
N MET A 256 10.27 -4.45 0.19
CA MET A 256 9.51 -5.56 -0.38
C MET A 256 10.26 -6.89 -0.25
N ALA A 257 9.92 -7.71 0.74
CA ALA A 257 10.61 -8.98 0.94
C ALA A 257 10.15 -10.03 -0.08
N GLY A 258 8.84 -10.14 -0.33
CA GLY A 258 8.28 -11.20 -1.18
C GLY A 258 8.71 -12.60 -0.71
N SER A 259 8.85 -13.55 -1.65
CA SER A 259 9.19 -14.96 -1.35
C SER A 259 10.67 -15.34 -1.52
N GLY A 260 11.55 -14.38 -1.81
CA GLY A 260 12.96 -14.68 -2.10
C GLY A 260 13.81 -14.78 -0.83
N GLN A 261 14.53 -15.89 -0.63
CA GLN A 261 15.35 -16.15 0.57
C GLN A 261 16.24 -14.96 0.99
N LYS A 262 17.02 -14.36 0.07
CA LYS A 262 17.88 -13.21 0.37
C LYS A 262 17.11 -12.00 0.90
N LYS A 263 15.90 -11.78 0.39
CA LYS A 263 15.05 -10.68 0.81
C LYS A 263 14.39 -10.94 2.17
N LEU A 264 14.12 -12.20 2.49
CA LEU A 264 13.67 -12.60 3.83
C LEU A 264 14.78 -12.43 4.87
N GLU A 265 16.02 -12.78 4.53
CA GLU A 265 17.18 -12.49 5.39
C GLU A 265 17.37 -10.97 5.58
N ALA A 266 17.13 -10.16 4.55
CA ALA A 266 17.15 -8.70 4.66
C ALA A 266 16.05 -8.16 5.57
N LEU A 267 14.83 -8.69 5.43
CA LEU A 267 13.69 -8.37 6.30
C LEU A 267 14.00 -8.74 7.75
N GLU A 268 14.53 -9.93 8.00
CA GLU A 268 14.91 -10.40 9.33
C GLU A 268 15.92 -9.47 10.00
N LYS A 269 17.01 -9.13 9.30
CA LYS A 269 18.00 -8.19 9.81
C LYS A 269 17.40 -6.82 10.12
N THR A 270 16.49 -6.34 9.27
CA THR A 270 15.80 -5.06 9.48
C THR A 270 14.91 -5.10 10.73
N LEU A 271 14.11 -6.17 10.88
CA LEU A 271 13.25 -6.37 12.03
C LEU A 271 14.04 -6.53 13.34
N LEU A 272 15.18 -7.22 13.31
CA LEU A 272 16.08 -7.32 14.46
C LEU A 272 16.72 -5.97 14.84
N ARG A 273 16.99 -5.08 13.87
CA ARG A 273 17.43 -3.69 14.15
C ARG A 273 16.30 -2.88 14.79
N LEU A 274 15.07 -3.07 14.35
CA LEU A 274 13.90 -2.43 14.96
C LEU A 274 13.70 -2.93 16.39
N GLN A 275 13.68 -4.24 16.62
CA GLN A 275 13.47 -4.84 17.95
C GLN A 275 14.47 -4.36 19.02
N LYS A 276 15.69 -3.97 18.63
CA LYS A 276 16.69 -3.37 19.53
C LYS A 276 16.32 -1.95 20.00
N ARG A 277 15.28 -1.35 19.43
CA ARG A 277 14.66 -0.12 19.93
C ARG A 277 13.49 -0.52 20.82
N ASP A 278 13.42 0.03 22.02
CA ASP A 278 12.37 -0.25 23.03
C ASP A 278 10.96 0.25 22.64
N ALA A 279 10.63 0.29 21.35
CA ALA A 279 9.42 0.88 20.79
C ALA A 279 8.54 -0.11 20.01
N PHE A 280 8.96 -1.37 19.88
CA PHE A 280 8.25 -2.36 19.06
C PHE A 280 7.94 -3.64 19.83
N ASP A 281 6.76 -4.17 19.59
CA ASP A 281 6.26 -5.40 20.19
C ASP A 281 6.98 -6.63 19.62
N ALA A 282 7.58 -7.42 20.50
CA ALA A 282 8.36 -8.58 20.09
C ALA A 282 7.50 -9.68 19.46
N ALA A 283 6.23 -9.83 19.89
CA ALA A 283 5.34 -10.83 19.34
C ALA A 283 4.94 -10.48 17.90
N ARG A 284 4.63 -9.21 17.61
CA ARG A 284 4.33 -8.72 16.25
C ARG A 284 5.53 -8.83 15.31
N VAL A 285 6.73 -8.52 15.80
CA VAL A 285 7.97 -8.74 15.03
C VAL A 285 8.16 -10.22 14.71
N ASN A 286 7.97 -11.09 15.70
CA ASN A 286 8.08 -12.53 15.50
C ASN A 286 7.06 -13.05 14.48
N THR A 287 5.81 -12.57 14.51
CA THR A 287 4.86 -13.02 13.49
C THR A 287 5.23 -12.55 12.09
N ALA A 288 5.71 -11.32 11.93
CA ALA A 288 6.16 -10.83 10.63
C ALA A 288 7.32 -11.66 10.03
N LEU A 289 8.23 -12.17 10.88
CA LEU A 289 9.33 -13.05 10.46
C LEU A 289 8.83 -14.39 9.92
N HIS A 290 7.84 -14.96 10.60
CA HIS A 290 7.34 -16.31 10.30
C HIS A 290 6.14 -16.32 9.36
N TRP A 291 5.62 -15.16 8.94
CA TRP A 291 4.47 -15.05 8.05
C TRP A 291 4.55 -15.94 6.80
N ASN A 292 5.73 -16.03 6.19
CA ASN A 292 5.94 -16.85 5.01
C ASN A 292 6.14 -18.35 5.30
N ASP A 293 6.50 -18.73 6.53
CA ASP A 293 6.61 -20.13 6.94
C ASP A 293 5.23 -20.79 6.99
N TYR A 294 4.17 -19.99 7.18
CA TYR A 294 2.80 -20.47 7.11
C TYR A 294 2.33 -20.82 5.68
N ASN A 295 3.19 -20.74 4.65
CA ASN A 295 2.91 -21.28 3.30
C ASN A 295 2.96 -22.83 3.23
N LEU A 296 3.27 -23.50 4.34
CA LEU A 296 3.49 -24.96 4.40
C LEU A 296 2.23 -25.78 4.67
N HIS A 297 1.05 -25.17 4.75
CA HIS A 297 -0.19 -25.93 4.91
C HIS A 297 -0.69 -26.46 3.56
N PRO A 298 -1.02 -27.76 3.43
CA PRO A 298 -1.61 -28.34 2.21
C PRO A 298 -2.91 -27.63 1.76
N LYS A 299 -3.59 -26.96 2.70
CA LYS A 299 -4.76 -26.12 2.47
C LYS A 299 -4.43 -24.73 1.94
N ASP A 300 -3.21 -24.45 1.46
CA ASP A 300 -2.85 -23.19 0.79
C ASP A 300 -2.44 -23.41 -0.70
N GLU A 301 -2.87 -24.52 -1.31
CA GLU A 301 -2.64 -24.83 -2.74
C GLU A 301 -3.36 -23.84 -3.67
N GLY A 302 -2.72 -22.70 -3.93
CA GLY A 302 -3.24 -21.63 -4.79
C GLY A 302 -3.04 -20.24 -4.23
N LEU A 303 -2.58 -20.13 -2.98
CA LEU A 303 -2.25 -18.87 -2.34
C LEU A 303 -0.74 -18.74 -2.15
N ARG A 304 -0.25 -17.50 -2.18
CA ARG A 304 1.12 -17.10 -1.85
C ARG A 304 1.06 -16.03 -0.77
N LYS A 305 1.65 -16.31 0.39
CA LYS A 305 1.89 -15.29 1.42
C LYS A 305 3.09 -14.43 1.03
N ASP A 306 2.96 -13.13 1.26
CA ASP A 306 4.03 -12.16 1.06
C ASP A 306 4.09 -11.24 2.29
N THR A 307 5.31 -10.93 2.75
CA THR A 307 5.56 -9.93 3.79
C THR A 307 6.28 -8.74 3.21
N ASN A 308 5.83 -7.53 3.54
CA ASN A 308 6.58 -6.31 3.29
C ASN A 308 6.70 -5.50 4.58
N LEU A 309 7.74 -4.69 4.71
CA LEU A 309 7.95 -3.80 5.85
C LEU A 309 7.90 -2.36 5.37
N LYS A 310 7.30 -1.50 6.17
CA LYS A 310 7.26 -0.06 5.95
C LYS A 310 7.78 0.69 7.15
N LEU A 311 8.69 1.62 6.89
CA LEU A 311 9.23 2.53 7.88
C LEU A 311 8.78 3.94 7.50
N VAL A 312 8.18 4.68 8.42
CA VAL A 312 7.60 6.01 8.14
C VAL A 312 8.14 7.02 9.13
N VAL A 313 8.45 8.21 8.65
CA VAL A 313 8.64 9.40 9.48
C VAL A 313 7.55 10.40 9.15
N LYS A 314 6.66 10.62 10.11
CA LYS A 314 5.61 11.67 10.04
C LYS A 314 6.00 12.91 10.84
N GLU A 315 6.65 12.67 11.98
CA GLU A 315 7.17 13.71 12.86
C GLU A 315 8.68 13.52 12.99
N ALA A 316 9.44 14.63 12.97
CA ALA A 316 10.90 14.60 13.01
C ALA A 316 11.42 13.72 14.16
N GLY A 317 12.33 12.80 13.83
CA GLY A 317 12.92 11.86 14.78
C GLY A 317 12.03 10.71 15.26
N LYS A 318 10.75 10.64 14.86
CA LYS A 318 9.84 9.54 15.22
C LYS A 318 9.62 8.60 14.03
N VAL A 319 10.14 7.39 14.15
CA VAL A 319 9.92 6.32 13.17
C VAL A 319 8.77 5.44 13.61
N GLU A 320 7.76 5.31 12.74
CA GLU A 320 6.71 4.31 12.81
C GLU A 320 7.13 3.12 11.92
N ALA A 321 6.93 1.89 12.38
CA ALA A 321 7.17 0.69 11.59
C ALA A 321 5.87 -0.11 11.44
N LYS A 322 5.64 -0.61 10.23
CA LYS A 322 4.44 -1.37 9.87
C LYS A 322 4.80 -2.57 9.02
N VAL A 323 4.08 -3.66 9.19
CA VAL A 323 4.24 -4.86 8.38
C VAL A 323 2.98 -5.10 7.57
N TYR A 324 3.17 -5.47 6.31
CA TYR A 324 2.12 -5.88 5.40
C TYR A 324 2.12 -7.40 5.36
N LEU A 325 1.04 -8.00 5.84
CA LEU A 325 0.82 -9.43 5.89
C LEU A 325 -0.15 -9.78 4.76
N GLY A 326 0.42 -10.13 3.61
CA GLY A 326 -0.30 -10.31 2.37
C GLY A 326 -0.58 -11.76 2.04
N THR A 327 -1.70 -11.98 1.37
CA THR A 327 -2.08 -13.24 0.72
C THR A 327 -2.50 -12.94 -0.71
N ASN A 328 -1.90 -13.64 -1.67
CA ASN A 328 -2.09 -13.43 -3.11
C ASN A 328 -2.54 -14.72 -3.79
N LYS A 329 -3.39 -14.62 -4.83
CA LYS A 329 -3.63 -15.76 -5.73
C LYS A 329 -2.36 -16.06 -6.55
N LYS A 330 -2.04 -17.35 -6.70
CA LYS A 330 -0.90 -17.85 -7.50
C LYS A 330 -1.16 -17.76 -9.00
#